data_AF-A0A1B7NKB6-F1
#
_entry.id   AF-A0A1B7NKB6-F1
#
_cell.length_a   1.000
_cell.length_b   1.000
_cell.length_c   1.000
_cell.angle_alpha   90.00
_cell.angle_beta   90.00
_cell.angle_gamma   90.00
#
_symmetry.space_group_name_H-M   'P 1'
#
loop_
_entity.id
_entity.type
_entity.pdbx_description
1 polymer ?
#
loop_
_entity_poly.entity_id
_entity_poly.type
_entity_poly.pdbx_seq_one_letter_code
_entity_poly.pdbx_strand_id
1 'polypeptide(L)'
;MAFLAGIVAAAVLLVVAVWWYLRIPAGMPGNIPTVPFYVSSIAYFIDLGQDEIYDRWLRDPLENYGAVKFWVSSQWTVLLAKPEYINDLLRNANVYTKAGNSKRIPFSVIATFLGNNIISSHGKTWKLYSSIMKPGIQRRITDSSKLLGRSKQLVRTILQSQATAGTDFGIDLESV
;
A
#
# COMPACT_ATOMS: atom_id res chain seq x y z
N MET A 1 20.89 38.72 20.96
CA MET A 1 21.60 38.36 19.72
C MET A 1 21.92 36.88 19.61
N ALA A 2 22.62 36.26 20.57
CA ALA A 2 22.96 34.82 20.52
C ALA A 2 21.74 33.87 20.46
N PHE A 3 20.68 34.16 21.22
CA PHE A 3 19.44 33.36 21.21
C PHE A 3 18.73 33.40 19.84
N LEU A 4 18.65 34.59 19.23
CA LEU A 4 18.04 34.78 17.90
C LEU A 4 18.85 34.03 16.82
N ALA A 5 20.19 34.12 16.88
CA ALA A 5 21.08 33.39 15.99
C ALA A 5 20.92 31.86 16.13
N GLY A 6 20.75 31.37 17.37
CA GLY A 6 20.47 29.95 17.63
C GLY A 6 19.16 29.47 17.00
N ILE A 7 18.08 30.25 17.11
CA ILE A 7 16.79 29.93 16.48
C ILE A 7 16.91 29.88 14.96
N VAL A 8 17.59 30.86 14.36
CA VAL A 8 17.80 30.91 12.91
C VAL A 8 18.62 29.70 12.44
N ALA A 9 19.68 29.34 13.14
CA ALA A 9 20.49 28.17 12.81
C ALA A 9 19.68 26.87 12.89
N ALA A 10 18.87 26.70 13.93
CA ALA A 10 17.99 25.53 14.08
C ALA A 10 16.95 25.45 12.96
N ALA A 11 16.34 26.58 12.58
CA ALA A 11 15.39 26.64 11.47
C ALA A 11 16.04 26.27 10.13
N VAL A 12 17.25 26.77 9.86
CA VAL A 12 18.00 26.43 8.65
C VAL A 12 18.34 24.94 8.62
N LEU A 13 18.82 24.38 9.74
CA LEU A 13 19.13 22.94 9.83
C LEU A 13 17.88 22.08 9.60
N LEU A 14 16.73 22.47 10.15
CA LEU A 14 15.48 21.78 9.93
C LEU A 14 15.08 21.81 8.45
N VAL A 15 15.15 22.97 7.80
CA VAL A 15 14.82 23.11 6.37
C VAL A 15 15.76 22.27 5.50
N VAL A 16 17.07 22.30 5.78
CA VAL A 16 18.06 21.48 5.06
C VAL A 16 17.77 19.99 5.26
N ALA A 17 17.46 19.55 6.49
CA ALA A 17 17.14 18.16 6.78
C ALA A 17 15.85 17.70 6.06
N VAL A 18 14.79 18.52 6.09
CA VAL A 18 13.53 18.24 5.38
C VAL A 18 13.76 18.18 3.88
N TRP A 19 14.49 19.14 3.31
CA TRP A 19 14.83 19.13 1.89
C TRP A 19 15.66 17.89 1.51
N TRP A 20 16.68 17.56 2.31
CA TRP A 20 17.54 16.40 2.06
C TRP A 20 16.76 15.08 2.12
N TYR A 21 15.76 15.01 2.98
CA TYR A 21 14.90 13.84 3.14
C TYR A 21 13.87 13.71 2.00
N LEU A 22 13.25 14.82 1.59
CA LEU A 22 12.19 14.82 0.58
C LEU A 22 12.70 14.90 -0.87
N ARG A 23 13.96 15.27 -1.11
CA ARG A 23 14.51 15.32 -2.47
C ARG A 23 14.48 13.94 -3.14
N ILE A 24 14.28 13.94 -4.46
CA ILE A 24 14.28 12.72 -5.27
C ILE A 24 15.71 12.17 -5.33
N PRO A 25 15.94 10.86 -5.08
CA PRO A 25 17.25 10.25 -5.19
C PRO A 25 17.81 10.35 -6.61
N ALA A 26 19.09 10.70 -6.72
CA ALA A 26 19.76 10.91 -8.02
C ALA A 26 19.79 9.67 -8.92
N GLY A 27 19.71 8.46 -8.35
CA GLY A 27 19.68 7.20 -9.10
C GLY A 27 18.33 6.83 -9.70
N MET A 28 17.29 7.65 -9.52
CA MET A 28 15.98 7.38 -10.10
C MET A 28 15.92 7.68 -11.61
N PRO A 29 15.09 6.97 -12.39
CA PRO A 29 15.00 7.17 -13.84
C PRO A 29 14.64 8.61 -14.21
N GLY A 30 15.47 9.29 -15.01
CA GLY A 30 15.24 10.69 -15.40
C GLY A 30 14.09 10.91 -16.38
N ASN A 31 13.70 9.86 -17.10
CA ASN A 31 12.76 9.90 -18.22
C ASN A 31 11.28 9.67 -17.84
N ILE A 32 10.97 9.59 -16.55
CA ILE A 32 9.60 9.40 -16.06
C ILE A 32 9.16 10.58 -15.19
N PRO A 33 7.87 10.94 -15.24
CA PRO A 33 7.31 12.03 -14.44
C PRO A 33 7.48 11.79 -12.94
N THR A 34 7.51 12.89 -12.19
CA THR A 34 7.52 12.86 -10.73
C THR A 34 6.27 13.54 -10.22
N VAL A 35 5.50 12.82 -9.42
CA VAL A 35 4.36 13.40 -8.69
C VAL A 35 4.91 14.13 -7.47
N PRO A 36 4.47 15.38 -7.20
CA PRO A 36 4.91 16.12 -6.03
C PRO A 36 4.62 15.38 -4.72
N PHE A 37 5.55 15.42 -3.75
CA PHE A 37 5.42 14.69 -2.49
C PHE A 37 4.16 15.06 -1.70
N TYR A 38 3.64 16.30 -1.85
CA TYR A 38 2.45 16.73 -1.13
C TYR A 38 1.22 15.94 -1.56
N VAL A 39 1.17 15.38 -2.77
CA VAL A 39 0.03 14.60 -3.28
C VAL A 39 -0.19 13.34 -2.43
N SER A 40 0.87 12.70 -1.96
CA SER A 40 0.73 11.55 -1.05
C SER A 40 0.48 11.94 0.40
N SER A 41 0.63 13.23 0.73
CA SER A 41 0.45 13.75 2.08
C SER A 41 -0.92 14.44 2.26
N ILE A 42 -1.53 14.92 1.17
CA ILE A 42 -2.76 15.72 1.21
C ILE A 42 -3.94 14.92 1.76
N ALA A 43 -4.02 13.62 1.47
CA ALA A 43 -5.06 12.72 1.98
C ALA A 43 -5.03 12.51 3.51
N TYR A 44 -3.98 12.96 4.21
CA TYR A 44 -4.01 13.00 5.68
C TYR A 44 -4.75 14.22 6.25
N PHE A 45 -4.97 15.25 5.43
CA PHE A 45 -5.56 16.53 5.84
C PHE A 45 -6.94 16.79 5.25
N ILE A 46 -7.27 16.14 4.15
CA ILE A 46 -8.57 16.24 3.47
C ILE A 46 -9.08 14.84 3.15
N ASP A 47 -10.40 14.71 3.07
CA ASP A 47 -11.04 13.48 2.63
C ASP A 47 -10.83 13.31 1.13
N LEU A 48 -9.77 12.57 0.79
CA LEU A 48 -9.36 12.32 -0.59
C LEU A 48 -9.02 10.85 -0.74
N GLY A 49 -9.88 10.15 -1.48
CA GLY A 49 -9.74 8.73 -1.78
C GLY A 49 -8.52 8.42 -2.66
N GLN A 50 -8.11 7.15 -2.65
CA GLN A 50 -7.02 6.66 -3.50
C GLN A 50 -7.39 6.72 -4.99
N ASP A 51 -8.66 6.51 -5.30
CA ASP A 51 -9.27 6.66 -6.62
C ASP A 51 -9.16 8.11 -7.12
N GLU A 52 -9.51 9.09 -6.29
CA GLU A 52 -9.35 10.50 -6.65
C GLU A 52 -7.88 10.89 -6.85
N ILE A 53 -6.98 10.40 -5.99
CA ILE A 53 -5.54 10.61 -6.17
C ILE A 53 -5.08 10.01 -7.50
N TYR A 54 -5.56 8.81 -7.80
CA TYR A 54 -5.22 8.12 -9.03
C TYR A 54 -5.66 8.92 -10.24
N ASP A 55 -6.94 9.28 -10.31
CA ASP A 55 -7.51 9.96 -11.46
C ASP A 55 -6.90 11.34 -11.69
N ARG A 56 -6.62 12.10 -10.63
CA ARG A 56 -6.15 13.47 -10.76
C ARG A 56 -4.64 13.61 -10.96
N TRP A 57 -3.82 12.68 -10.44
CA TRP A 57 -2.35 12.83 -10.50
C TRP A 57 -1.59 11.63 -11.05
N LEU A 58 -2.15 10.41 -11.03
CA LEU A 58 -1.40 9.21 -11.43
C LEU A 58 -1.79 8.69 -12.81
N ARG A 59 -3.06 8.81 -13.21
CA ARG A 59 -3.60 8.29 -14.46
C ARG A 59 -2.79 8.76 -15.68
N ASP A 60 -2.74 10.07 -15.92
CA ASP A 60 -2.04 10.64 -17.07
C ASP A 60 -0.55 10.24 -17.12
N PRO A 61 0.25 10.36 -16.04
CA PRO A 61 1.61 9.84 -16.00
C PRO A 61 1.74 8.34 -16.30
N LEU A 62 0.86 7.52 -15.72
CA LEU A 62 0.92 6.07 -15.85
C LEU A 62 0.50 5.61 -17.25
N GLU A 63 -0.51 6.23 -17.85
CA GLU A 63 -0.98 5.89 -19.20
C GLU A 63 0.04 6.33 -20.27
N ASN A 64 0.58 7.56 -20.17
CA ASN A 64 1.49 8.10 -21.18
C ASN A 64 2.93 7.54 -21.06
N TYR A 65 3.46 7.44 -19.84
CA TYR A 65 4.86 7.03 -19.62
C TYR A 65 4.97 5.57 -19.22
N GLY A 66 3.91 4.97 -18.66
CA GLY A 66 3.93 3.61 -18.13
C GLY A 66 4.51 3.48 -16.73
N ALA A 67 5.06 4.58 -16.20
CA ALA A 67 5.68 4.64 -14.89
C ALA A 67 5.73 6.07 -14.35
N VAL A 68 5.73 6.21 -13.02
CA VAL A 68 5.80 7.51 -12.34
C VAL A 68 6.53 7.39 -11.01
N LYS A 69 7.28 8.42 -10.62
CA LYS A 69 7.87 8.52 -9.28
C LYS A 69 6.82 9.07 -8.32
N PHE A 70 6.61 8.36 -7.22
CA PHE A 70 5.62 8.69 -6.21
C PHE A 70 6.22 8.50 -4.81
N TRP A 71 5.96 9.44 -3.91
CA TRP A 71 6.40 9.36 -2.52
C TRP A 71 5.38 8.54 -1.72
N VAL A 72 5.71 7.33 -1.31
CA VAL A 72 4.78 6.45 -0.57
C VAL A 72 5.52 5.69 0.53
N SER A 73 4.87 5.48 1.67
CA SER A 73 5.49 4.83 2.83
C SER A 73 6.84 5.46 3.20
N SER A 74 6.91 6.79 3.20
CA SER A 74 8.11 7.55 3.59
C SER A 74 9.34 7.33 2.69
N GLN A 75 9.11 6.93 1.43
CA GLN A 75 10.16 6.68 0.45
C GLN A 75 9.70 7.06 -0.97
N TRP A 76 10.65 7.51 -1.79
CA TRP A 76 10.41 7.61 -3.23
C TRP A 76 10.35 6.20 -3.85
N THR A 77 9.28 5.93 -4.59
CA THR A 77 9.01 4.65 -5.26
C THR A 77 8.63 4.89 -6.71
N VAL A 78 8.97 3.94 -7.60
CA VAL A 78 8.48 3.96 -8.98
C VAL A 78 7.25 3.07 -9.06
N LEU A 79 6.12 3.68 -9.44
CA LEU A 79 4.89 2.95 -9.77
C LEU A 79 4.93 2.57 -11.25
N LEU A 80 4.47 1.37 -11.58
CA LEU A 80 4.47 0.82 -12.93
C LEU A 80 3.03 0.48 -13.33
N ALA A 81 2.65 0.82 -14.56
CA ALA A 81 1.35 0.47 -15.13
C ALA A 81 1.46 -0.32 -16.45
N LYS A 82 2.58 -0.19 -17.18
CA LYS A 82 2.78 -0.93 -18.44
C LYS A 82 2.91 -2.44 -18.19
N PRO A 83 2.15 -3.30 -18.88
CA PRO A 83 2.21 -4.75 -18.71
C PRO A 83 3.62 -5.32 -18.89
N GLU A 84 4.43 -4.75 -19.78
CA GLU A 84 5.80 -5.21 -20.04
C GLU A 84 6.69 -5.01 -18.82
N TYR A 85 6.57 -3.86 -18.14
CA TYR A 85 7.33 -3.56 -16.93
C TYR A 85 6.88 -4.43 -15.77
N ILE A 86 5.58 -4.68 -15.65
CA ILE A 86 5.02 -5.58 -14.62
C ILE A 86 5.49 -7.02 -14.87
N ASN A 87 5.46 -7.48 -16.12
CA ASN A 87 5.94 -8.82 -16.47
C ASN A 87 7.45 -8.98 -16.20
N ASP A 88 8.27 -7.97 -16.52
CA ASP A 88 9.69 -7.96 -16.18
C ASP A 88 9.91 -8.02 -14.65
N LEU A 89 9.20 -7.16 -13.91
CA LEU A 89 9.23 -7.10 -12.44
C LEU A 89 8.93 -8.47 -11.82
N LEU A 90 7.88 -9.14 -12.30
CA LEU A 90 7.43 -10.42 -11.76
C LEU A 90 8.34 -11.60 -12.15
N ARG A 91 8.93 -11.58 -13.34
CA ARG A 91 9.83 -12.64 -13.81
C ARG A 91 11.22 -12.54 -13.18
N ASN A 92 11.72 -11.33 -12.95
CA ASN A 92 13.07 -11.07 -12.46
C ASN A 92 13.12 -10.82 -10.94
N ALA A 93 12.51 -11.73 -10.16
CA ALA A 93 12.41 -11.59 -8.69
C ALA A 93 13.76 -11.54 -7.94
N ASN A 94 14.85 -11.97 -8.57
CA ASN A 94 16.20 -11.86 -8.01
C ASN A 94 16.78 -10.43 -8.13
N VAL A 95 16.35 -9.68 -9.15
CA VAL A 95 16.68 -8.26 -9.33
C VAL A 95 15.74 -7.42 -8.48
N TYR A 96 14.44 -7.67 -8.60
CA TYR A 96 13.40 -6.95 -7.87
C TYR A 96 12.97 -7.75 -6.64
N THR A 97 13.78 -7.64 -5.59
CA THR A 97 13.49 -8.36 -4.35
C THR A 97 12.27 -7.79 -3.64
N LYS A 98 11.42 -8.67 -3.09
CA LYS A 98 10.34 -8.26 -2.21
C LYS A 98 10.93 -7.69 -0.92
N ALA A 99 10.75 -6.40 -0.70
CA ALA A 99 11.11 -5.74 0.54
C ALA A 99 9.84 -5.53 1.38
N GLY A 100 9.69 -6.33 2.44
CA GLY A 100 8.57 -6.16 3.36
C GLY A 100 8.64 -4.87 4.16
N ASN A 101 7.48 -4.44 4.68
CA ASN A 101 7.36 -3.21 5.47
C ASN A 101 8.30 -3.21 6.69
N SER A 102 8.54 -4.37 7.31
CA SER A 102 9.51 -4.52 8.40
C SER A 102 10.96 -4.19 8.05
N LYS A 103 11.35 -4.28 6.77
CA LYS A 103 12.66 -3.82 6.29
C LYS A 103 12.60 -2.39 5.76
N ARG A 104 11.53 -2.06 5.04
CA ARG A 104 11.38 -0.79 4.33
C ARG A 104 11.11 0.39 5.28
N ILE A 105 10.30 0.16 6.30
CA ILE A 105 9.81 1.15 7.28
C ILE A 105 9.78 0.51 8.69
N PRO A 106 10.95 0.13 9.25
CA PRO A 106 11.05 -0.75 10.43
C PRO A 106 10.37 -0.21 11.70
N PHE A 107 10.25 1.11 11.83
CA PHE A 107 9.65 1.77 13.00
C PHE A 107 8.17 2.15 12.81
N SER A 108 7.53 1.69 11.74
CA SER A 108 6.12 1.94 11.49
C SER A 108 5.21 0.96 12.23
N VAL A 109 3.99 1.39 12.55
CA VAL A 109 2.95 0.52 13.13
C VAL A 109 2.73 -0.73 12.28
N ILE A 110 2.71 -0.58 10.95
CA ILE A 110 2.54 -1.70 10.02
C ILE A 110 3.69 -2.69 10.10
N ALA A 111 4.94 -2.22 10.27
CA ALA A 111 6.09 -3.09 10.46
C ALA A 111 6.01 -3.88 11.77
N THR A 112 5.61 -3.22 12.87
CA THR A 112 5.42 -3.88 14.17
C THR A 112 4.30 -4.91 14.12
N PHE A 113 3.18 -4.57 13.49
CA PHE A 113 2.00 -5.44 13.43
C PHE A 113 2.18 -6.64 12.49
N LEU A 114 2.66 -6.41 11.26
CA LEU A 114 2.80 -7.47 10.25
C LEU A 114 4.11 -8.25 10.34
N GLY A 115 5.13 -7.66 10.97
CA GLY A 115 6.46 -8.26 11.13
C GLY A 115 7.05 -8.80 9.82
N ASN A 116 7.69 -9.96 9.92
CA ASN A 116 8.14 -10.74 8.78
C ASN A 116 7.10 -11.81 8.46
N ASN A 117 6.66 -11.91 7.20
CA ASN A 117 5.56 -12.80 6.83
C ASN A 117 5.72 -13.38 5.41
N ILE A 118 4.82 -14.28 5.02
CA ILE A 118 4.88 -14.99 3.73
C ILE A 118 4.71 -14.07 2.51
N ILE A 119 3.94 -12.99 2.61
CA ILE A 119 3.69 -12.10 1.47
C ILE A 119 4.86 -11.13 1.24
N SER A 120 5.58 -10.78 2.30
CA SER A 120 6.60 -9.73 2.30
C SER A 120 8.05 -10.24 2.37
N SER A 121 8.23 -11.54 2.60
CA SER A 121 9.55 -12.20 2.64
C SER A 121 10.05 -12.57 1.25
N HIS A 122 11.36 -12.81 1.16
CA HIS A 122 12.05 -13.25 -0.06
C HIS A 122 13.06 -14.36 0.27
N GLY A 123 13.53 -15.09 -0.76
CA GLY A 123 14.60 -16.07 -0.63
C GLY A 123 14.27 -17.23 0.32
N LYS A 124 15.22 -17.59 1.20
CA LYS A 124 15.10 -18.75 2.10
C LYS A 124 13.92 -18.65 3.06
N THR A 125 13.67 -17.46 3.61
CA THR A 125 12.53 -17.22 4.52
C THR A 125 11.20 -17.45 3.83
N TRP A 126 11.03 -16.91 2.61
CA TRP A 126 9.82 -17.13 1.83
C TRP A 126 9.62 -18.60 1.48
N LYS A 127 10.70 -19.32 1.12
CA LYS A 127 10.66 -20.76 0.84
C LYS A 127 10.17 -21.55 2.05
N LEU A 128 10.68 -21.24 3.25
CA LEU A 128 10.26 -21.86 4.50
C LEU A 128 8.77 -21.61 4.81
N TYR A 129 8.33 -20.35 4.76
CA TYR A 129 6.92 -20.04 5.01
C TYR A 129 6.00 -20.71 3.98
N SER A 130 6.40 -20.68 2.71
CA SER A 130 5.64 -21.31 1.62
C SER A 130 5.57 -22.82 1.75
N SER A 131 6.64 -23.51 2.16
CA SER A 131 6.61 -24.97 2.33
C SER A 131 5.65 -25.41 3.45
N ILE A 132 5.48 -24.57 4.47
CA ILE A 132 4.56 -24.85 5.59
C ILE A 132 3.11 -24.53 5.19
N MET A 133 2.86 -23.36 4.57
CA MET A 133 1.49 -22.89 4.33
C MET A 133 0.83 -23.47 3.08
N LYS A 134 1.59 -23.69 1.99
CA LYS A 134 1.02 -24.12 0.70
C LYS A 134 0.20 -25.41 0.79
N PRO A 135 0.63 -26.47 1.50
CA PRO A 135 -0.16 -27.70 1.60
C PRO A 135 -1.55 -27.46 2.19
N GLY A 136 -1.66 -26.62 3.21
CA GLY A 136 -2.94 -26.27 3.84
C GLY A 136 -3.86 -25.45 2.95
N ILE A 137 -3.28 -24.52 2.17
CA ILE A 137 -4.03 -23.64 1.25
C ILE A 137 -4.48 -24.38 0.00
N GLN A 138 -3.60 -25.20 -0.58
CA GLN A 138 -3.84 -25.93 -1.84
C GLN A 138 -4.52 -27.29 -1.63
N ARG A 139 -4.87 -27.64 -0.38
CA ARG A 139 -5.58 -28.89 -0.11
C ARG A 139 -6.89 -28.92 -0.88
N ARG A 140 -7.23 -30.08 -1.43
CA ARG A 140 -8.55 -30.30 -2.01
C ARG A 140 -9.60 -30.16 -0.89
N ILE A 141 -10.56 -29.25 -1.08
CA ILE A 141 -11.70 -29.14 -0.18
C ILE A 141 -12.66 -30.27 -0.54
N THR A 142 -12.78 -31.25 0.34
CA THR A 142 -13.68 -32.41 0.18
C THR A 142 -15.03 -32.20 0.84
N ASP A 143 -15.10 -31.31 1.82
CA ASP A 143 -16.33 -30.95 2.53
C ASP A 143 -16.45 -29.42 2.62
N SER A 144 -17.42 -28.87 1.90
CA SER A 144 -17.77 -27.45 1.89
C SER A 144 -18.98 -27.12 2.77
N SER A 145 -19.54 -28.09 3.50
CA SER A 145 -20.76 -27.94 4.30
C SER A 145 -20.66 -26.79 5.31
N LYS A 146 -19.51 -26.62 5.96
CA LYS A 146 -19.24 -25.52 6.90
C LYS A 146 -19.28 -24.16 6.22
N LEU A 147 -18.64 -24.03 5.05
CA LEU A 147 -18.63 -22.80 4.28
C LEU A 147 -20.06 -22.46 3.84
N LEU A 148 -20.77 -23.45 3.28
CA LEU A 148 -22.16 -23.29 2.87
C LEU A 148 -23.08 -22.92 4.03
N GLY A 149 -22.89 -23.53 5.20
CA GLY A 149 -23.64 -23.22 6.41
C GLY A 149 -23.44 -21.76 6.84
N ARG A 150 -22.20 -21.26 6.82
CA ARG A 150 -21.89 -19.84 7.12
C ARG A 150 -22.45 -18.90 6.06
N SER A 151 -22.37 -19.25 4.78
CA SER A 151 -22.99 -18.45 3.71
C SER A 151 -24.50 -18.37 3.86
N LYS A 152 -25.18 -19.49 4.18
CA LYS A 152 -26.62 -19.50 4.47
C LYS A 152 -26.96 -18.68 5.71
N GLN A 153 -26.12 -18.74 6.75
CA GLN A 153 -26.30 -17.92 7.95
C GLN A 153 -26.24 -16.43 7.59
N LEU A 154 -25.23 -16.00 6.83
CA LEU A 154 -25.09 -14.62 6.37
C LEU A 154 -26.33 -14.15 5.59
N VAL A 155 -26.78 -14.95 4.60
CA VAL A 155 -27.98 -14.62 3.81
C VAL A 155 -29.22 -14.48 4.69
N ARG A 156 -29.41 -15.38 5.67
CA ARG A 156 -30.54 -15.28 6.60
C ARG A 156 -30.47 -14.02 7.45
N THR A 157 -29.30 -13.68 7.97
CA THR A 157 -29.11 -12.46 8.78
C THR A 157 -29.42 -11.21 7.96
N ILE A 158 -28.97 -11.16 6.71
CA ILE A 158 -29.29 -10.09 5.75
C ILE A 158 -30.82 -10.01 5.57
N LEU A 159 -31.48 -11.09 5.18
CA LEU A 159 -32.94 -11.08 4.95
C LEU A 159 -33.75 -10.68 6.19
N GLN A 160 -33.32 -11.10 7.39
CA GLN A 160 -33.96 -10.72 8.66
C GLN A 160 -33.79 -9.23 8.96
N SER A 161 -32.59 -8.68 8.73
CA SER A 161 -32.33 -7.25 8.88
C SER A 161 -33.20 -6.42 7.93
N GLN A 162 -33.30 -6.85 6.66
CA GLN A 162 -34.19 -6.27 5.64
C GLN A 162 -35.67 -6.25 6.08
N ALA A 163 -36.17 -7.39 6.55
CA ALA A 163 -37.56 -7.50 7.00
C ALA A 163 -37.86 -6.60 8.22
N THR A 164 -36.86 -6.36 9.07
CA THR A 164 -36.99 -5.50 10.26
C THR A 164 -36.97 -4.01 9.90
N ALA A 165 -36.23 -3.62 8.85
CA ALA A 165 -36.05 -2.22 8.46
C ALA A 165 -37.22 -1.65 7.61
N GLY A 166 -38.07 -2.49 7.01
CA GLY A 166 -39.25 -2.08 6.23
C GLY A 166 -39.03 -2.11 4.72
N THR A 167 -40.10 -1.87 3.94
CA THR A 167 -40.14 -2.09 2.48
C THR A 167 -39.28 -1.15 1.63
N ASP A 168 -38.82 -0.03 2.20
CA ASP A 168 -38.07 1.02 1.50
C ASP A 168 -36.65 1.26 2.05
N PHE A 169 -36.12 0.35 2.87
CA PHE A 169 -34.80 0.50 3.48
C PHE A 169 -33.83 -0.59 2.98
N GLY A 170 -32.73 -0.15 2.35
CA GLY A 170 -31.59 -1.02 2.04
C GLY A 170 -30.83 -1.36 3.32
N ILE A 171 -30.21 -2.54 3.38
CA ILE A 171 -29.34 -2.88 4.52
C ILE A 171 -28.04 -2.12 4.35
N ASP A 172 -27.80 -1.17 5.25
CA ASP A 172 -26.48 -0.60 5.43
C ASP A 172 -25.60 -1.61 6.18
N LEU A 173 -24.59 -2.16 5.50
CA LEU A 173 -23.66 -3.12 6.09
C LEU A 173 -22.63 -2.45 7.01
N GLU A 174 -22.57 -1.11 7.03
CA GLU A 174 -21.62 -0.33 7.84
C GLU A 174 -22.25 0.22 9.13
N SER A 175 -23.56 0.11 9.32
CA SER A 175 -24.28 0.65 10.49
C SER A 175 -24.37 -0.31 11.69
N VAL A 176 -23.65 -1.44 11.67
CA VAL A 176 -23.67 -2.49 12.72
C VAL A 176 -22.39 -2.48 13.56
#